data_AF-P97224-F1
#
_entry.id   AF-P97224-F1
#
_cell.length_a   1.000
_cell.length_b   1.000
_cell.length_c   1.000
_cell.angle_alpha   90.00
_cell.angle_beta   90.00
_cell.angle_gamma   90.00
#
_symmetry.space_group_name_H-M   'P 1'
#
loop_
_entity.id
_entity.type
_entity.pdbx_description
1 polymer ?
#
loop_
_entity_poly.entity_id
_entity_poly.type
_entity_poly.pdbx_seq_one_letter_code
_entity_poly.pdbx_strand_id
1 'polypeptide(L)'
;MERVTIIGIIFAILVVGWILATGQWAYGNVVGPLVNHSKIPLLKITYVSAYENAKGTYLILNITDCCGPDAYPASAPIMEIYNSTWHVFLYSYNISNDTVKVIQAPWNENKKDYTNWYSGFVVILGSEAQFQLQLPFHLSPGTYHIKLYTPAVSSKVLAKQTATFTIS
;
A
#
# COMPACT_ATOMS: atom_id res chain seq x y z
N MET A 1 -61.38 2.01 -12.65
CA MET A 1 -60.24 2.12 -11.71
C MET A 1 -60.25 3.54 -11.17
N GLU A 2 -60.26 3.74 -9.85
CA GLU A 2 -60.30 5.09 -9.29
C GLU A 2 -59.02 5.87 -9.62
N ARG A 3 -59.11 7.20 -9.75
CA ARG A 3 -57.96 8.07 -10.01
C ARG A 3 -56.82 7.85 -9.00
N VAL A 4 -57.18 7.62 -7.74
CA VAL A 4 -56.24 7.33 -6.65
C VAL A 4 -55.47 6.03 -6.90
N THR A 5 -56.15 4.98 -7.37
CA THR A 5 -55.51 3.70 -7.73
C THR A 5 -54.53 3.86 -8.88
N ILE A 6 -54.89 4.62 -9.93
CA ILE A 6 -54.00 4.86 -11.08
C ILE A 6 -52.74 5.62 -10.63
N ILE A 7 -52.89 6.67 -9.82
CA ILE A 7 -51.77 7.43 -9.26
C ILE A 7 -50.88 6.53 -8.40
N GLY A 8 -51.48 5.67 -7.56
CA GLY A 8 -50.75 4.72 -6.72
C GLY A 8 -49.91 3.73 -7.53
N ILE A 9 -50.46 3.19 -8.63
CA ILE A 9 -49.73 2.28 -9.52
C ILE A 9 -48.55 2.99 -10.20
N ILE A 10 -48.77 4.20 -10.73
CA ILE A 10 -47.70 4.99 -11.36
C ILE A 10 -46.57 5.26 -10.36
N PHE A 11 -46.91 5.68 -9.13
CA PHE A 11 -45.92 5.94 -8.10
C PHE A 11 -45.14 4.68 -7.71
N ALA A 12 -45.81 3.54 -7.56
CA ALA A 12 -45.17 2.27 -7.25
C ALA A 12 -44.17 1.85 -8.35
N ILE A 13 -44.54 1.99 -9.63
CA ILE A 13 -43.65 1.70 -10.77
C ILE A 13 -42.42 2.63 -10.74
N LEU A 14 -42.61 3.92 -10.46
CA LEU A 14 -41.50 4.88 -10.36
C LEU A 14 -40.55 4.53 -9.21
N VAL A 15 -41.07 4.17 -8.04
CA VAL A 15 -40.26 3.77 -6.89
C VAL A 15 -39.49 2.48 -7.18
N VAL A 16 -40.13 1.46 -7.74
CA VAL A 16 -39.46 0.20 -8.13
C VAL A 16 -38.39 0.47 -9.18
N GLY A 17 -38.70 1.26 -10.22
CA GLY A 17 -37.74 1.65 -11.25
C GLY A 17 -36.54 2.40 -10.69
N TRP A 18 -36.78 3.32 -9.74
CA TRP A 18 -35.71 4.06 -9.06
C TRP A 18 -34.83 3.16 -8.20
N ILE A 19 -35.41 2.25 -7.39
CA ILE A 19 -34.67 1.31 -6.56
C ILE A 19 -33.81 0.39 -7.44
N LEU A 20 -34.36 -0.12 -8.55
CA LEU A 20 -33.61 -0.95 -9.48
C LEU A 20 -32.49 -0.16 -10.14
N ALA A 21 -32.76 1.05 -10.66
CA ALA A 21 -31.74 1.87 -11.31
C ALA A 21 -30.61 2.27 -10.35
N THR A 22 -30.95 2.74 -9.14
CA THR A 22 -29.97 3.11 -8.12
C THR A 22 -29.22 1.89 -7.57
N GLY A 23 -29.89 0.74 -7.45
CA GLY A 23 -29.25 -0.54 -7.13
C GLY A 23 -28.25 -0.96 -8.19
N GLN A 24 -28.62 -0.94 -9.48
CA GLN A 24 -27.70 -1.25 -10.58
C GLN A 24 -26.51 -0.28 -10.60
N TRP A 25 -26.70 1.00 -10.25
CA TRP A 25 -25.61 1.96 -10.10
C TRP A 25 -24.70 1.62 -8.90
N ALA A 26 -25.26 1.35 -7.72
CA ALA A 26 -24.50 1.04 -6.52
C ALA A 26 -23.68 -0.26 -6.62
N TYR A 27 -24.25 -1.30 -7.23
CA TYR A 27 -23.55 -2.56 -7.52
C TYR A 27 -22.59 -2.46 -8.71
N GLY A 28 -22.65 -1.37 -9.47
CA GLY A 28 -21.74 -1.09 -10.56
C GLY A 28 -22.04 -1.81 -11.87
N ASN A 29 -23.28 -2.24 -12.08
CA ASN A 29 -23.70 -2.85 -13.34
C ASN A 29 -23.86 -1.81 -14.47
N VAL A 30 -23.98 -0.51 -14.13
CA VAL A 30 -24.17 0.58 -15.11
C VAL A 30 -22.85 1.27 -15.49
N VAL A 31 -22.01 1.60 -14.51
CA VAL A 31 -20.77 2.37 -14.72
C VAL A 31 -19.50 1.60 -14.30
N GLY A 32 -19.62 0.30 -14.05
CA GLY A 32 -18.61 -0.50 -13.37
C GLY A 32 -18.77 -0.40 -11.84
N PRO A 33 -18.18 -1.34 -11.06
CA PRO A 33 -18.18 -1.28 -9.59
C PRO A 33 -17.83 0.13 -9.15
N LEU A 34 -18.58 0.70 -8.19
CA LEU A 34 -18.14 1.91 -7.53
C LEU A 34 -16.72 1.66 -7.05
N VAL A 35 -15.74 2.25 -7.74
CA VAL A 35 -14.32 2.00 -7.51
C VAL A 35 -13.99 2.66 -6.18
N ASN A 36 -14.21 1.92 -5.10
CA ASN A 36 -13.84 2.39 -3.80
C ASN A 36 -12.32 2.25 -3.69
N HIS A 37 -11.61 3.28 -4.14
CA HIS A 37 -10.15 3.38 -4.00
C HIS A 37 -9.71 3.26 -2.54
N SER A 38 -10.61 3.46 -1.56
CA SER A 38 -10.31 3.22 -0.15
C SER A 38 -9.92 1.77 0.15
N LYS A 39 -10.24 0.82 -0.74
CA LYS A 39 -9.95 -0.61 -0.55
C LYS A 39 -8.60 -1.05 -1.13
N ILE A 40 -7.87 -0.16 -1.81
CA ILE A 40 -6.57 -0.51 -2.41
C ILE A 40 -5.46 -0.02 -1.47
N PRO A 41 -4.56 -0.92 -1.02
CA PRO A 41 -3.45 -0.54 -0.15
C PRO A 41 -2.53 0.49 -0.84
N LEU A 42 -2.12 1.53 -0.13
CA LEU A 42 -1.17 2.55 -0.56
C LEU A 42 -0.12 2.76 0.51
N LEU A 43 0.96 1.99 0.40
CA LEU A 43 2.17 2.24 1.14
C LEU A 43 2.86 3.51 0.63
N LYS A 44 3.35 4.34 1.54
CA LYS A 44 4.18 5.50 1.25
C LYS A 44 5.45 5.39 2.07
N ILE A 45 6.58 5.61 1.42
CA ILE A 45 7.85 5.82 2.10
C ILE A 45 7.88 7.28 2.56
N THR A 46 7.84 7.53 3.87
CA THR A 46 7.84 8.90 4.43
C THR A 46 9.25 9.40 4.72
N TYR A 47 10.18 8.49 4.96
CA TYR A 47 11.58 8.78 5.20
C TYR A 47 12.44 7.63 4.69
N VAL A 48 13.59 7.97 4.13
CA VAL A 48 14.62 7.00 3.74
C VAL A 48 15.99 7.60 3.98
N SER A 49 16.89 6.81 4.55
CA SER A 49 18.29 7.14 4.72
C SER A 49 19.10 5.87 4.67
N ALA A 50 20.33 5.93 4.16
CA ALA A 50 21.24 4.81 4.21
C ALA A 50 22.67 5.26 4.44
N TYR A 51 23.48 4.39 5.02
CA TYR A 51 24.91 4.62 5.23
C TYR A 51 25.66 3.29 5.19
N GLU A 52 26.94 3.35 4.80
CA GLU A 52 27.80 2.18 4.74
C GLU A 52 28.40 1.86 6.11
N ASN A 53 28.52 0.57 6.41
CA ASN A 53 29.23 0.07 7.60
C ASN A 53 30.02 -1.20 7.26
N ALA A 54 30.75 -1.77 8.22
CA ALA A 54 31.60 -2.95 7.98
C ALA A 54 30.87 -4.23 7.49
N LYS A 55 29.54 -4.30 7.64
CA LYS A 55 28.70 -5.45 7.24
C LYS A 55 27.98 -5.23 5.91
N GLY A 56 28.03 -4.03 5.34
CA GLY A 56 27.28 -3.63 4.14
C GLY A 56 26.51 -2.33 4.35
N THR A 57 25.49 -2.12 3.51
CA THR A 57 24.63 -0.94 3.56
C THR A 57 23.63 -1.06 4.69
N TYR A 58 23.59 -0.10 5.59
CA TYR A 58 22.53 0.05 6.58
C TYR A 58 21.44 0.98 6.03
N LEU A 59 20.23 0.47 5.88
CA LEU A 59 19.08 1.18 5.34
C LEU A 59 18.03 1.44 6.42
N ILE A 60 17.59 2.67 6.54
CA ILE A 60 16.51 3.11 7.43
C ILE A 60 15.35 3.60 6.56
N LEU A 61 14.18 3.01 6.75
CA LEU A 61 13.00 3.26 5.94
C LEU A 61 11.76 3.45 6.82
N ASN A 62 11.13 4.61 6.78
CA ASN A 62 9.79 4.77 7.36
C ASN A 62 8.74 4.49 6.29
N ILE A 63 7.82 3.57 6.59
CA ILE A 63 6.72 3.20 5.72
C ILE A 63 5.41 3.44 6.47
N THR A 64 4.46 4.09 5.82
CA THR A 64 3.09 4.28 6.32
C THR A 64 2.08 3.71 5.32
N ASP A 65 1.01 3.10 5.81
CA ASP A 65 -0.13 2.71 4.99
C ASP A 65 -1.17 3.83 4.99
N CYS A 66 -1.24 4.56 3.87
CA CYS A 66 -2.06 5.76 3.71
C CYS A 66 -3.53 5.47 3.40
N CYS A 67 -3.83 4.30 2.84
CA CYS A 67 -5.15 3.96 2.32
C CYS A 67 -5.20 2.45 2.12
N GLY A 68 -6.33 1.81 2.40
CA GLY A 68 -6.44 0.36 2.28
C GLY A 68 -7.58 -0.19 3.14
N PRO A 69 -7.82 -1.50 3.08
CA PRO A 69 -8.78 -2.16 3.95
C PRO A 69 -8.25 -2.22 5.39
N ASP A 70 -9.04 -1.81 6.38
CA ASP A 70 -8.63 -1.93 7.80
C ASP A 70 -8.56 -3.41 8.26
N ALA A 71 -9.24 -4.31 7.54
CA ALA A 71 -9.28 -5.73 7.87
C ALA A 71 -7.97 -6.49 7.58
N TYR A 72 -7.13 -6.00 6.66
CA TYR A 72 -5.89 -6.67 6.27
C TYR A 72 -4.77 -5.64 6.10
N PRO A 73 -3.61 -5.84 6.72
CA PRO A 73 -2.50 -4.92 6.58
C PRO A 73 -2.01 -4.88 5.13
N ALA A 74 -1.53 -3.71 4.71
CA ALA A 74 -0.81 -3.58 3.46
C ALA A 74 0.51 -4.34 3.55
N SER A 75 0.91 -4.96 2.44
CA SER A 75 2.17 -5.70 2.35
C SER A 75 3.00 -5.31 1.13
N ALA A 76 4.31 -5.26 1.31
CA ALA A 76 5.27 -5.10 0.22
C ALA A 76 6.26 -6.28 0.22
N PRO A 77 5.96 -7.37 -0.52
CA PRO A 77 6.82 -8.53 -0.62
C PRO A 77 8.07 -8.32 -1.48
N ILE A 78 8.13 -7.24 -2.27
CA ILE A 78 9.32 -6.93 -3.08
C ILE A 78 9.69 -5.48 -2.88
N MET A 79 10.97 -5.23 -2.66
CA MET A 79 11.59 -3.92 -2.68
C MET A 79 12.65 -3.90 -3.78
N GLU A 80 12.56 -2.92 -4.68
CA GLU A 80 13.57 -2.65 -5.68
C GLU A 80 14.42 -1.46 -5.22
N ILE A 81 15.73 -1.63 -5.20
CA ILE A 81 16.69 -0.53 -5.04
C ILE A 81 17.41 -0.37 -6.37
N TYR A 82 17.37 0.81 -6.97
CA TYR A 82 17.91 1.02 -8.32
C TYR A 82 18.46 2.43 -8.53
N ASN A 83 19.36 2.55 -9.50
CA ASN A 83 19.78 3.81 -10.10
C ASN A 83 19.73 3.68 -11.63
N SER A 84 20.38 4.59 -12.37
CA SER A 84 20.37 4.56 -13.84
C SER A 84 21.11 3.38 -14.48
N THR A 85 21.99 2.69 -13.74
CA THR A 85 22.89 1.65 -14.27
C THR A 85 22.76 0.29 -13.59
N TRP A 86 22.11 0.23 -12.43
CA TRP A 86 22.07 -0.93 -11.56
C TRP A 86 20.75 -1.02 -10.84
N HIS A 87 20.31 -2.24 -10.58
CA HIS A 87 19.14 -2.54 -9.77
C HIS A 87 19.31 -3.86 -9.02
N VAL A 88 18.69 -3.94 -7.84
CA VAL A 88 18.54 -5.16 -7.06
C VAL A 88 17.11 -5.28 -6.56
N PHE A 89 16.62 -6.52 -6.53
CA PHE A 89 15.35 -6.87 -5.89
C PHE A 89 15.62 -7.59 -4.58
N LEU A 90 15.04 -7.08 -3.50
CA LEU A 90 14.91 -7.78 -2.23
C LEU A 90 13.50 -8.35 -2.16
N TYR A 91 13.41 -9.67 -2.09
CA TYR A 91 12.15 -10.36 -1.89
C TYR A 91 11.81 -10.44 -0.40
N SER A 92 10.61 -10.93 -0.09
CA SER A 92 10.09 -11.03 1.28
C SER A 92 11.05 -11.75 2.24
N TYR A 93 11.75 -12.78 1.76
CA TYR A 93 12.76 -13.49 2.55
C TYR A 93 14.02 -12.64 2.80
N ASN A 94 14.48 -11.85 1.82
CA ASN A 94 15.58 -10.90 2.03
C ASN A 94 15.15 -9.81 3.02
N ILE A 95 14.01 -9.18 2.76
CA ILE A 95 13.45 -8.11 3.61
C ILE A 95 13.38 -8.59 5.07
N SER A 96 12.81 -9.76 5.30
CA SER A 96 12.64 -10.27 6.67
C SER A 96 13.93 -10.77 7.32
N ASN A 97 14.93 -11.22 6.56
CA ASN A 97 16.22 -11.64 7.11
C ASN A 97 17.14 -10.45 7.38
N ASP A 98 17.10 -9.45 6.50
CA ASP A 98 17.98 -8.29 6.54
C ASP A 98 17.41 -7.22 7.50
N THR A 99 16.12 -7.25 7.83
CA THR A 99 15.51 -6.36 8.84
C THR A 99 16.02 -6.71 10.24
N VAL A 100 16.83 -5.83 10.80
CA VAL A 100 17.41 -5.98 12.14
C VAL A 100 16.55 -5.34 13.24
N LYS A 101 15.70 -4.37 12.87
CA LYS A 101 14.85 -3.67 13.83
C LYS A 101 13.60 -3.10 13.15
N VAL A 102 12.47 -3.18 13.85
CA VAL A 102 11.24 -2.48 13.51
C VAL A 102 10.86 -1.59 14.69
N ILE A 103 10.80 -0.27 14.46
CA ILE A 103 10.40 0.72 15.46
C ILE A 103 9.00 1.19 15.11
N GLN A 104 8.04 0.91 15.99
CA GLN A 104 6.65 1.33 15.85
C GLN A 104 6.54 2.84 16.08
N ALA A 105 5.64 3.51 15.37
CA ALA A 105 5.29 4.88 15.72
C ALA A 105 4.62 4.92 17.11
N PRO A 106 4.82 5.99 17.90
CA PRO A 106 4.31 6.06 19.28
C PRO A 106 2.78 5.96 19.39
N TRP A 107 2.06 6.35 18.35
CA TRP A 107 0.59 6.30 18.29
C TRP A 107 0.04 4.95 17.84
N ASN A 108 0.90 3.98 17.50
CA ASN A 108 0.50 2.63 17.15
C ASN A 108 0.23 1.81 18.43
N GLU A 109 -0.85 2.13 19.16
CA GLU A 109 -1.12 1.55 20.49
C GLU A 109 -1.13 0.01 20.48
N ASN A 110 -1.85 -0.59 19.52
CA ASN A 110 -2.02 -2.05 19.38
C ASN A 110 -1.67 -2.57 17.98
N LYS A 111 -1.38 -1.67 17.04
CA LYS A 111 -1.01 -2.00 15.67
C LYS A 111 0.49 -2.26 15.64
N LYS A 112 0.92 -3.49 15.39
CA LYS A 112 2.34 -3.82 15.22
C LYS A 112 2.64 -4.03 13.76
N ASP A 113 3.41 -3.13 13.18
CA ASP A 113 4.03 -3.32 11.87
C ASP A 113 5.20 -4.29 12.02
N TYR A 114 5.46 -5.11 11.00
CA TYR A 114 6.46 -6.17 11.10
C TYR A 114 6.96 -6.61 9.73
N THR A 115 7.95 -7.50 9.73
CA THR A 115 8.38 -8.21 8.53
C THR A 115 8.18 -9.70 8.69
N ASN A 116 7.91 -10.40 7.60
CA ASN A 116 7.93 -11.87 7.59
C ASN A 116 8.35 -12.41 6.21
N TRP A 117 8.75 -13.68 6.15
CA TRP A 117 9.27 -14.34 4.94
C TRP A 117 8.28 -14.43 3.78
N TYR A 118 6.97 -14.28 4.03
CA TYR A 118 5.94 -14.39 3.01
C TYR A 118 5.50 -13.03 2.46
N SER A 119 5.23 -12.07 3.36
CA SER A 119 4.65 -10.77 3.01
C SER A 119 5.68 -9.65 2.84
N GLY A 120 6.93 -9.86 3.24
CA GLY A 120 7.93 -8.80 3.29
C GLY A 120 7.57 -7.78 4.37
N PHE A 121 7.46 -6.50 4.01
CA PHE A 121 6.96 -5.48 4.93
C PHE A 121 5.46 -5.66 5.14
N VAL A 122 5.01 -5.56 6.38
CA VAL A 122 3.59 -5.55 6.75
C VAL A 122 3.32 -4.30 7.57
N VAL A 123 2.49 -3.42 7.02
CA VAL A 123 2.12 -2.14 7.62
C VAL A 123 0.61 -2.10 7.77
N ILE A 124 0.14 -1.85 8.99
CA ILE A 124 -1.30 -1.80 9.29
C ILE A 124 -1.85 -0.44 8.86
N LEU A 125 -3.09 -0.41 8.38
CA LEU A 125 -3.75 0.82 7.95
C LEU A 125 -3.69 1.91 9.03
N GLY A 126 -3.26 3.12 8.62
CA GLY A 126 -3.11 4.27 9.53
C GLY A 126 -1.92 4.18 10.48
N SER A 127 -1.09 3.16 10.34
CA SER A 127 0.15 2.96 11.08
C SER A 127 1.34 3.58 10.33
N GLU A 128 2.43 3.80 11.06
CA GLU A 128 3.75 4.05 10.50
C GLU A 128 4.79 3.27 11.31
N ALA A 129 5.78 2.68 10.63
CA ALA A 129 6.93 2.11 11.29
C ALA A 129 8.23 2.39 10.53
N GLN A 130 9.30 2.48 11.31
CA GLN A 130 10.66 2.52 10.80
C GLN A 130 11.25 1.11 10.77
N PHE A 131 11.57 0.66 9.57
CA PHE A 131 12.26 -0.58 9.29
C PHE A 131 13.75 -0.28 9.09
N GLN A 132 14.60 -0.94 9.86
CA GLN A 132 16.04 -0.83 9.76
C GLN A 132 16.60 -2.15 9.22
N LEU A 133 17.24 -2.09 8.05
CA LEU A 133 17.77 -3.24 7.33
C LEU A 133 19.30 -3.17 7.26
N GLN A 134 19.96 -4.29 7.52
CA GLN A 134 21.38 -4.49 7.22
C GLN A 134 21.48 -5.30 5.93
N LEU A 135 21.70 -4.62 4.82
CA LEU A 135 21.89 -5.28 3.54
C LEU A 135 23.29 -5.92 3.50
N PRO A 136 23.43 -7.15 2.96
CA PRO A 136 24.70 -7.88 2.93
C PRO A 136 25.64 -7.42 1.81
N PHE A 137 25.36 -6.27 1.19
CA PHE A 137 26.15 -5.69 0.11
C PHE A 137 26.33 -4.18 0.34
N HIS A 138 27.37 -3.64 -0.28
CA HIS A 138 27.69 -2.22 -0.26
C HIS A 138 27.14 -1.54 -1.52
N LEU A 139 26.48 -0.40 -1.35
CA LEU A 139 26.13 0.48 -2.44
C LEU A 139 27.30 1.44 -2.70
N SER A 140 27.59 1.69 -3.97
CA SER A 140 28.56 2.73 -4.33
C SER A 140 27.97 4.11 -4.00
N PRO A 141 28.80 5.14 -3.77
CA PRO A 141 28.30 6.50 -3.62
C PRO A 141 27.44 6.92 -4.82
N GLY A 142 26.29 7.55 -4.54
CA GLY A 142 25.34 7.95 -5.57
C GLY A 142 23.89 8.02 -5.09
N THR A 143 23.02 8.45 -6.00
CA THR A 143 21.58 8.56 -5.76
C THR A 143 20.87 7.29 -6.22
N TYR A 144 20.04 6.75 -5.33
CA TYR A 144 19.26 5.54 -5.56
C TYR A 144 17.78 5.80 -5.29
N HIS A 145 16.94 5.02 -5.96
CA HIS A 145 15.51 4.98 -5.77
C HIS A 145 15.12 3.68 -5.10
N ILE A 146 14.17 3.75 -4.18
CA ILE A 146 13.52 2.58 -3.57
C ILE A 146 12.10 2.54 -4.05
N LYS A 147 11.66 1.41 -4.61
CA LYS A 147 10.27 1.15 -4.95
C LYS A 147 9.76 -0.06 -4.18
N LEU A 148 8.63 0.10 -3.51
CA LEU A 148 7.92 -1.01 -2.89
C LEU A 148 6.85 -1.55 -3.84
N TYR A 149 6.75 -2.88 -3.91
CA TYR A 149 5.76 -3.56 -4.73
C TYR A 149 4.66 -4.11 -3.84
N THR A 150 3.51 -3.45 -3.84
CA THR A 150 2.31 -3.93 -3.16
C THR A 150 1.50 -4.83 -4.11
N PRO A 151 1.03 -6.02 -3.70
CA PRO A 151 0.24 -6.89 -4.57
C PRO A 151 -1.07 -6.24 -5.02
N ALA A 152 -1.52 -6.60 -6.23
CA ALA A 152 -2.82 -6.19 -6.80
C ALA A 152 -3.05 -4.66 -6.94
N VAL A 153 -1.98 -3.85 -6.87
CA VAL A 153 -2.08 -2.40 -7.14
C VAL A 153 -1.55 -2.07 -8.53
N SER A 154 -2.14 -1.05 -9.16
CA SER A 154 -1.70 -0.59 -10.48
C SER A 154 -0.30 0.01 -10.47
N SER A 155 0.37 0.05 -11.62
CA SER A 155 1.67 0.73 -11.78
C SER A 155 1.66 2.19 -11.35
N LYS A 156 0.52 2.89 -11.50
CA LYS A 156 0.33 4.27 -11.01
C LYS A 156 0.37 4.37 -9.49
N VAL A 157 -0.11 3.34 -8.79
CA VAL A 157 -0.02 3.26 -7.32
C VAL A 157 1.41 2.95 -6.92
N LEU A 158 2.06 1.97 -7.57
CA LEU A 158 3.47 1.63 -7.32
C LEU A 158 4.42 2.81 -7.49
N ALA A 159 4.20 3.66 -8.50
CA ALA A 159 5.00 4.87 -8.71
C ALA A 159 4.94 5.82 -7.51
N LYS A 160 3.82 5.88 -6.78
CA LYS A 160 3.68 6.69 -5.56
C LYS A 160 4.36 6.08 -4.34
N GLN A 161 4.79 4.82 -4.43
CA GLN A 161 5.54 4.10 -3.39
C GLN A 161 7.05 4.17 -3.62
N THR A 162 7.51 5.11 -4.47
CA THR A 162 8.93 5.30 -4.77
C THR A 162 9.50 6.45 -3.94
N ALA A 163 10.65 6.25 -3.31
CA ALA A 163 11.43 7.28 -2.63
C ALA A 163 12.87 7.32 -3.17
N THR A 164 13.60 8.38 -2.84
CA THR A 164 14.97 8.59 -3.28
C THR A 164 15.87 8.82 -2.06
N PHE A 165 17.05 8.23 -2.07
CA PHE A 165 18.08 8.44 -1.06
C PHE A 165 19.46 8.53 -1.71
N THR A 166 20.44 9.01 -0.96
CA THR A 166 21.81 9.14 -1.44
C THR A 166 22.74 8.42 -0.49
N ILE A 167 23.70 7.68 -1.05
CA ILE A 167 24.88 7.17 -0.35
C ILE A 167 26.01 8.16 -0.61
N SER A 168 26.59 8.71 0.46
CA SER A 168 27.74 9.62 0.42
C SER A 168 29.05 8.86 0.58
#